data_AF-A0A6V8N6A1-F1
#
_entry.id   AF-A0A6V8N6A1-F1
#
_cell.length_a   1.000
_cell.length_b   1.000
_cell.length_c   1.000
_cell.angle_alpha   90.00
_cell.angle_beta   90.00
_cell.angle_gamma   90.00
#
_symmetry.space_group_name_H-M   'P 1'
#
loop_
_entity.id
_entity.type
_entity.pdbx_description
1 polymer ?
#
loop_
_entity_poly.entity_id
_entity_poly.type
_entity_poly.pdbx_seq_one_letter_code
_entity_poly.pdbx_strand_id
1 'polypeptide(L)'
;MRVLLAALILALAVCEVYPTAAPAANPSLVKRDYQVLPKPGEKIPLGPRHYFTYGFAKAPKLGNAVMRVEIFTREGVRDTSFTVKGDADMPSMRGAHAAGDQNFALSNKGVYLLPVRLVMPGDWEVSFVFLKDGKTVLRGCYLFDL
;
A
#
# COMPACT_ATOMS: atom_id res chain seq x y z
N MET A 1 -64.66 -40.77 5.40
CA MET A 1 -64.20 -39.94 6.53
C MET A 1 -62.96 -39.18 6.07
N ARG A 2 -63.07 -37.85 6.03
CA ARG A 2 -62.10 -36.91 5.44
C ARG A 2 -60.94 -36.68 6.42
N VAL A 3 -59.69 -36.73 5.95
CA VAL A 3 -58.56 -36.14 6.67
C VAL A 3 -57.73 -35.33 5.67
N LEU A 4 -57.87 -34.00 5.77
CA LEU A 4 -56.97 -33.03 5.15
C LEU A 4 -55.62 -33.10 5.89
N LEU A 5 -54.50 -33.10 5.16
CA LEU A 5 -53.22 -32.67 5.71
C LEU A 5 -52.71 -31.50 4.84
N ALA A 6 -52.76 -30.31 5.42
CA ALA A 6 -52.24 -29.08 4.83
C ALA A 6 -50.72 -29.05 4.97
N ALA A 7 -49.99 -28.94 3.86
CA ALA A 7 -48.56 -28.70 3.86
C ALA A 7 -48.30 -27.19 3.95
N LEU A 8 -47.79 -26.74 5.10
CA LEU A 8 -47.36 -25.37 5.36
C LEU A 8 -45.93 -25.21 4.84
N ILE A 9 -45.76 -24.55 3.68
CA ILE A 9 -44.44 -24.24 3.12
C ILE A 9 -43.93 -22.95 3.78
N LEU A 10 -42.86 -23.11 4.58
CA LEU A 10 -42.15 -22.06 5.28
C LEU A 10 -41.30 -21.25 4.28
N ALA A 11 -41.60 -19.96 4.13
CA ALA A 11 -40.84 -19.05 3.28
C ALA A 11 -39.48 -18.72 3.92
N LEU A 12 -38.39 -19.15 3.27
CA LEU A 12 -37.02 -18.75 3.60
C LEU A 12 -36.79 -17.32 3.09
N ALA A 13 -36.69 -16.38 4.02
CA ALA A 13 -36.23 -15.02 3.73
C ALA A 13 -34.72 -15.04 3.46
N VAL A 14 -34.35 -14.84 2.20
CA VAL A 14 -32.95 -14.61 1.80
C VAL A 14 -32.61 -13.17 2.16
N CYS A 15 -31.83 -12.96 3.23
CA CYS A 15 -31.16 -11.70 3.46
C CYS A 15 -30.01 -11.60 2.45
N GLU A 16 -30.22 -10.86 1.36
CA GLU A 16 -29.13 -10.42 0.51
C GLU A 16 -28.25 -9.45 1.30
N VAL A 17 -27.08 -9.94 1.70
CA VAL A 17 -26.00 -9.10 2.23
C VAL A 17 -25.45 -8.31 1.05
N TYR A 18 -25.88 -7.05 0.93
CA TYR A 18 -25.25 -6.13 -0.02
C TYR A 18 -23.77 -5.97 0.34
N PRO A 19 -22.83 -6.20 -0.59
CA PRO A 19 -21.44 -5.85 -0.35
C PRO A 19 -21.36 -4.32 -0.24
N THR A 20 -21.00 -3.82 0.94
CA THR A 20 -20.55 -2.43 1.11
C THR A 20 -19.30 -2.27 0.26
N ALA A 21 -19.46 -1.65 -0.91
CA ALA A 21 -18.35 -1.23 -1.74
C ALA A 21 -17.44 -0.33 -0.89
N ALA A 22 -16.18 -0.75 -0.71
CA ALA A 22 -15.15 0.10 -0.15
C ALA A 22 -15.05 1.38 -1.00
N PRO A 23 -14.84 2.57 -0.40
CA PRO A 23 -14.67 3.79 -1.16
C PRO A 23 -13.51 3.63 -2.14
N ALA A 24 -13.80 3.81 -3.43
CA ALA A 24 -12.79 3.80 -4.47
C ALA A 24 -11.88 5.01 -4.29
N ALA A 25 -10.58 4.77 -4.08
CA ALA A 25 -9.57 5.80 -4.04
C ALA A 25 -9.64 6.64 -5.33
N ASN A 26 -9.73 7.96 -5.19
CA ASN A 26 -9.95 8.88 -6.30
C ASN A 26 -8.66 8.98 -7.15
N PRO A 27 -8.66 8.52 -8.42
CA PRO A 27 -7.42 8.39 -9.21
C PRO A 27 -6.79 9.74 -9.63
N SER A 28 -7.52 10.85 -9.47
CA SER A 28 -7.03 12.22 -9.71
C SER A 28 -6.02 12.71 -8.66
N LEU A 29 -5.79 11.91 -7.62
CA LEU A 29 -5.00 12.28 -6.47
C LEU A 29 -3.56 11.76 -6.51
N VAL A 30 -3.17 10.92 -7.48
CA VAL A 30 -1.82 10.32 -7.54
C VAL A 30 -0.79 11.31 -8.10
N LYS A 31 0.45 11.29 -7.56
CA LYS A 31 1.58 12.06 -8.13
C LYS A 31 1.75 11.68 -9.60
N ARG A 32 1.72 12.66 -10.51
CA ARG A 32 1.87 12.39 -11.96
C ARG A 32 3.13 11.56 -12.18
N ASP A 33 3.00 10.50 -12.98
CA ASP A 33 4.05 9.50 -13.29
C ASP A 33 4.38 8.47 -12.21
N TYR A 34 3.55 8.35 -11.16
CA TYR A 34 3.67 7.28 -10.16
C TYR A 34 2.63 6.20 -10.41
N GLN A 35 3.07 4.94 -10.44
CA GLN A 35 2.15 3.81 -10.49
C GLN A 35 1.60 3.51 -9.09
N VAL A 36 0.28 3.26 -8.98
CA VAL A 36 -0.29 2.79 -7.73
C VAL A 36 0.16 1.36 -7.48
N LEU A 37 0.81 1.12 -6.35
CA LEU A 37 1.30 -0.19 -5.95
C LEU A 37 0.16 -1.03 -5.38
N PRO A 38 0.18 -2.36 -5.59
CA PRO A 38 -0.75 -3.27 -4.92
C PRO A 38 -0.49 -3.26 -3.41
N LYS A 39 -1.35 -3.92 -2.63
CA LYS A 39 -1.29 -3.90 -1.16
C LYS A 39 0.09 -4.31 -0.60
N PRO A 40 0.44 -3.84 0.62
CA PRO A 40 1.67 -4.21 1.30
C PRO A 40 1.87 -5.74 1.41
N GLY A 41 3.12 -6.17 1.35
CA GLY A 41 3.54 -7.57 1.43
C GLY A 41 3.53 -8.33 0.10
N GLU A 42 2.95 -7.78 -0.97
CA GLU A 42 3.01 -8.40 -2.29
C GLU A 42 4.38 -8.24 -2.95
N LYS A 43 4.75 -9.21 -3.80
CA LYS A 43 5.98 -9.15 -4.61
C LYS A 43 5.73 -8.31 -5.85
N ILE A 44 6.38 -7.16 -5.91
CA ILE A 44 6.22 -6.20 -7.01
C ILE A 44 7.46 -6.24 -7.90
N PRO A 45 7.32 -6.47 -9.22
CA PRO A 45 8.45 -6.44 -10.13
C PRO A 45 9.23 -5.12 -10.05
N LEU A 46 10.56 -5.22 -10.00
CA LEU A 46 11.49 -4.10 -10.03
C LEU A 46 12.47 -4.30 -11.19
N GLY A 47 11.95 -4.10 -12.41
CA GLY A 47 12.64 -4.51 -13.63
C GLY A 47 12.69 -6.03 -13.81
N PRO A 48 13.55 -6.54 -14.71
CA PRO A 48 13.49 -7.94 -15.15
C PRO A 48 14.10 -8.96 -14.18
N ARG A 49 14.92 -8.50 -13.22
CA ARG A 49 15.74 -9.38 -12.36
C ARG A 49 15.47 -9.26 -10.87
N HIS A 50 14.62 -8.32 -10.47
CA HIS A 50 14.36 -8.04 -9.06
C HIS A 50 12.87 -7.91 -8.81
N TYR A 51 12.52 -8.07 -7.55
CA TYR A 51 11.23 -7.63 -7.02
C TYR A 51 11.47 -6.97 -5.67
N PHE A 52 10.47 -6.23 -5.21
CA PHE A 52 10.46 -5.72 -3.85
C PHE A 52 9.17 -6.06 -3.14
N THR A 53 9.22 -6.02 -1.82
CA THR A 53 8.05 -5.97 -0.96
C THR A 53 8.15 -4.70 -0.11
N TYR A 54 7.00 -4.20 0.32
CA TYR A 54 6.94 -3.04 1.20
C TYR A 54 5.80 -3.17 2.21
N GLY A 55 5.85 -2.33 3.23
CA GLY A 55 4.79 -2.21 4.23
C GLY A 55 5.25 -1.51 5.49
N PHE A 56 4.29 -1.09 6.32
CA PHE A 56 4.64 -0.51 7.61
C PHE A 56 5.16 -1.58 8.58
N ALA A 57 6.13 -1.22 9.42
CA ALA A 57 6.67 -2.11 10.46
C ALA A 57 5.62 -2.56 11.47
N LYS A 58 4.59 -1.74 11.67
CA LYS A 58 3.36 -1.99 12.44
C LYS A 58 2.23 -1.30 11.71
N ALA A 59 0.98 -1.72 11.93
CA ALA A 59 -0.18 -1.00 11.38
C ALA A 59 -0.06 0.50 11.72
N PRO A 60 -0.12 1.39 10.71
CA PRO A 60 0.07 2.82 10.92
C PRO A 60 -1.05 3.37 11.80
N LYS A 61 -0.70 4.37 12.61
CA LYS A 61 -1.63 5.16 13.44
C LYS A 61 -1.14 6.62 13.43
N LEU A 62 -1.96 7.54 13.92
CA LEU A 62 -1.53 8.91 14.17
C LEU A 62 -0.21 8.94 14.96
N GLY A 63 0.71 9.79 14.53
CA GLY A 63 2.06 9.91 15.04
C GLY A 63 3.10 9.27 14.12
N ASN A 64 4.08 8.60 14.73
CA ASN A 64 5.23 8.07 14.00
C ASN A 64 4.97 6.64 13.51
N ALA A 65 5.15 6.43 12.22
CA ALA A 65 5.18 5.12 11.57
C ALA A 65 6.54 4.92 10.89
N VAL A 66 6.83 3.67 10.52
CA VAL A 66 8.04 3.33 9.76
C VAL A 66 7.64 2.51 8.56
N MET A 67 7.81 3.07 7.37
CA MET A 67 7.67 2.34 6.12
C MET A 67 8.92 1.50 5.89
N ARG A 68 8.73 0.24 5.52
CA ARG A 68 9.80 -0.72 5.21
C ARG A 68 9.74 -1.09 3.75
N VAL A 69 10.92 -1.27 3.15
CA VAL A 69 11.09 -1.84 1.81
C VAL A 69 12.19 -2.89 1.86
N GLU A 70 11.96 -4.02 1.19
CA GLU A 70 12.91 -5.11 1.05
C GLU A 70 13.01 -5.48 -0.43
N ILE A 71 14.23 -5.51 -0.98
CA ILE A 71 14.48 -5.79 -2.39
C ILE A 71 15.21 -7.11 -2.52
N PHE A 72 14.80 -7.91 -3.48
CA PHE A 72 15.32 -9.25 -3.73
C PHE A 72 15.61 -9.45 -5.22
N THR A 73 16.60 -10.28 -5.53
CA THR A 73 16.74 -10.88 -6.85
C THR A 73 15.55 -11.80 -7.13
N ARG A 74 15.34 -12.20 -8.38
CA ARG A 74 14.28 -13.13 -8.77
C ARG A 74 14.38 -14.48 -8.03
N GLU A 75 15.59 -14.88 -7.66
CA GLU A 75 15.90 -16.09 -6.89
C GLU A 75 15.61 -15.94 -5.39
N GLY A 76 15.23 -14.73 -4.94
CA GLY A 76 14.90 -14.45 -3.54
C GLY A 76 16.09 -14.05 -2.68
N VAL A 77 17.27 -13.81 -3.27
CA VAL A 77 18.43 -13.29 -2.55
C VAL A 77 18.24 -11.80 -2.30
N ARG A 78 18.50 -11.33 -1.08
CA ARG A 78 18.37 -9.90 -0.75
C ARG A 78 19.39 -9.07 -1.52
N ASP A 79 18.95 -7.95 -2.10
CA ASP A 79 19.82 -6.98 -2.78
C ASP A 79 19.71 -5.59 -2.13
N THR A 80 20.83 -5.06 -1.67
CA THR A 80 20.94 -3.75 -1.01
C THR A 80 21.67 -2.70 -1.86
N SER A 81 21.88 -2.96 -3.15
CA SER A 81 22.61 -2.05 -4.05
C SER A 81 21.72 -1.01 -4.76
N PHE A 82 20.45 -0.92 -4.36
CA PHE A 82 19.54 0.14 -4.83
C PHE A 82 19.64 1.36 -3.91
N THR A 83 19.33 2.53 -4.46
CA THR A 83 18.93 3.68 -3.64
C THR A 83 17.41 3.74 -3.64
N VAL A 84 16.81 3.83 -2.45
CA VAL A 84 15.36 3.98 -2.29
C VAL A 84 15.10 5.33 -1.67
N LYS A 85 14.25 6.12 -2.32
CA LYS A 85 13.76 7.40 -1.81
C LYS A 85 12.25 7.37 -1.64
N GLY A 86 11.72 8.26 -0.83
CA GLY A 86 10.28 8.44 -0.73
C GLY A 86 9.89 9.61 0.14
N ASP A 87 8.61 9.89 0.11
CA ASP A 87 7.95 10.96 0.87
C ASP A 87 6.57 10.47 1.28
N ALA A 88 5.98 11.11 2.28
CA ALA A 88 4.63 10.85 2.73
C ALA A 88 3.82 12.14 2.78
N ASP A 89 2.63 12.11 2.22
CA ASP A 89 1.78 13.30 2.11
C ASP A 89 0.31 12.90 2.02
N MET A 90 -0.58 13.88 2.12
CA MET A 90 -2.00 13.69 1.91
C MET A 90 -2.37 14.11 0.48
N PRO A 91 -2.89 13.21 -0.37
CA PRO A 91 -3.16 13.53 -1.76
C PRO A 91 -4.14 14.69 -1.98
N SER A 92 -5.13 14.83 -1.09
CA SER A 92 -6.12 15.91 -1.11
C SER A 92 -5.54 17.29 -0.76
N MET A 93 -4.39 17.33 -0.10
CA MET A 93 -3.70 18.54 0.34
C MET A 93 -2.21 18.49 -0.03
N ARG A 94 -1.93 18.07 -1.27
CA ARG A 94 -0.59 17.81 -1.75
C ARG A 94 0.36 18.99 -1.49
N GLY A 95 1.49 18.71 -0.85
CA GLY A 95 2.52 19.66 -0.44
C GLY A 95 2.36 20.17 1.00
N ALA A 96 1.20 19.99 1.65
CA ALA A 96 0.97 20.49 3.00
C ALA A 96 1.67 19.66 4.09
N HIS A 97 1.89 18.36 3.83
CA HIS A 97 2.52 17.45 4.79
C HIS A 97 3.78 16.76 4.25
N ALA A 98 4.09 16.99 2.97
CA ALA A 98 5.30 16.52 2.32
C ALA A 98 6.57 17.02 3.03
N ALA A 99 7.53 16.11 3.25
CA ALA A 99 8.87 16.46 3.70
C ALA A 99 9.90 16.48 2.54
N GLY A 100 9.43 16.22 1.32
CA GLY A 100 10.27 16.01 0.14
C GLY A 100 10.80 14.58 0.05
N ASP A 101 11.33 14.19 -1.12
CA ASP A 101 11.89 12.86 -1.32
C ASP A 101 13.14 12.65 -0.42
N GLN A 102 13.01 11.82 0.61
CA GLN A 102 14.08 11.45 1.55
C GLN A 102 14.67 10.09 1.20
N ASN A 103 15.97 9.91 1.45
CA ASN A 103 16.58 8.59 1.36
C ASN A 103 16.06 7.68 2.48
N PHE A 104 15.70 6.45 2.14
CA PHE A 104 15.46 5.42 3.14
C PHE A 104 16.78 5.05 3.81
N ALA A 105 16.77 4.89 5.13
CA ALA A 105 17.91 4.38 5.88
C ALA A 105 18.02 2.86 5.71
N LEU A 106 19.21 2.35 5.37
CA LEU A 106 19.44 0.90 5.29
C LEU A 106 19.81 0.36 6.67
N SER A 107 19.05 -0.65 7.13
CA SER A 107 19.38 -1.37 8.37
C SER A 107 20.41 -2.47 8.13
N ASN A 108 21.04 -2.95 9.22
CA ASN A 108 21.98 -4.08 9.17
C ASN A 108 21.38 -5.39 8.65
N LYS A 109 20.04 -5.50 8.60
CA LYS A 109 19.32 -6.65 8.00
C LYS A 109 19.02 -6.45 6.51
N GLY A 110 19.51 -5.38 5.91
CA GLY A 110 19.24 -5.03 4.51
C GLY A 110 17.78 -4.66 4.25
N VAL A 111 17.12 -4.04 5.23
CA VAL A 111 15.78 -3.46 5.10
C VAL A 111 15.92 -1.94 5.01
N TYR A 112 15.31 -1.35 4.00
CA TYR A 112 15.22 0.10 3.83
C TYR A 112 14.09 0.65 4.70
N LEU A 113 14.34 1.72 5.44
CA LEU A 113 13.44 2.28 6.45
C LEU A 113 13.22 3.78 6.19
N LEU A 114 11.95 4.18 6.07
CA LEU A 114 11.55 5.59 6.02
C LEU A 114 10.67 5.89 7.24
N PRO A 115 11.11 6.76 8.16
CA PRO A 115 10.25 7.34 9.17
C PRO A 115 9.15 8.18 8.50
N VAL A 116 7.91 7.98 8.90
CA VAL A 116 6.74 8.71 8.38
C VAL A 116 5.98 9.31 9.55
N ARG A 117 5.65 10.60 9.48
CA ARG A 117 4.87 11.29 10.52
C ARG A 117 3.45 11.56 10.01
N LEU A 118 2.49 10.81 10.53
CA LEU A 118 1.09 10.89 10.17
C LEU A 118 0.37 11.80 11.16
N VAL A 119 -0.02 12.99 10.72
CA VAL A 119 -0.46 14.06 11.64
C VAL A 119 -1.97 14.24 11.74
N MET A 120 -2.73 13.58 10.89
CA MET A 120 -4.19 13.66 10.88
C MET A 120 -4.82 12.44 10.18
N PRO A 121 -6.10 12.12 10.47
CA PRO A 121 -6.83 11.05 9.81
C PRO A 121 -7.12 11.32 8.33
N GLY A 122 -7.45 10.27 7.59
CA GLY A 122 -7.88 10.35 6.19
C GLY A 122 -6.89 9.72 5.21
N ASP A 123 -7.02 10.08 3.93
CA ASP A 123 -6.20 9.51 2.86
C ASP A 123 -4.75 10.00 2.91
N TRP A 124 -3.83 9.04 2.92
CA TRP A 124 -2.39 9.23 2.87
C TRP A 124 -1.79 8.51 1.66
N GLU A 125 -0.67 9.06 1.18
CA GLU A 125 0.18 8.50 0.15
C GLU A 125 1.60 8.37 0.69
N VAL A 126 2.20 7.19 0.54
CA VAL A 126 3.66 7.03 0.61
C VAL A 126 4.18 6.81 -0.80
N SER A 127 5.05 7.70 -1.26
CA SER A 127 5.68 7.64 -2.57
C SER A 127 7.06 6.98 -2.48
N PHE A 128 7.46 6.28 -3.54
CA PHE A 128 8.70 5.54 -3.64
C PHE A 128 9.39 5.86 -4.98
N VAL A 129 10.70 6.10 -4.92
CA VAL A 129 11.57 6.19 -6.09
C VAL A 129 12.71 5.21 -5.91
N PHE A 130 12.79 4.24 -6.81
CA PHE A 130 13.87 3.25 -6.84
C PHE A 130 14.89 3.65 -7.88
N LEU A 131 16.16 3.71 -7.46
CA LEU A 131 17.29 3.96 -8.35
C LEU A 131 18.27 2.80 -8.33
N LYS A 132 18.79 2.47 -9.50
CA LYS A 132 19.90 1.54 -9.71
C LYS A 132 20.97 2.24 -10.52
N ASP A 133 22.20 2.26 -10.04
CA ASP A 133 23.33 2.93 -10.71
C ASP A 133 23.01 4.39 -11.08
N GLY A 134 22.32 5.09 -10.18
CA GLY A 134 21.89 6.49 -10.35
C GLY A 134 20.69 6.71 -11.28
N LYS A 135 20.16 5.67 -11.93
CA LYS A 135 19.01 5.77 -12.84
C LYS A 135 17.72 5.35 -12.14
N THR A 136 16.65 6.13 -12.33
CA THR A 136 15.32 5.75 -11.84
C THR A 136 14.82 4.53 -12.60
N VAL A 137 14.48 3.47 -11.88
CA VAL A 137 13.93 2.23 -12.45
C VAL A 137 12.44 2.08 -12.20
N LEU A 138 11.90 2.70 -11.15
CA LEU A 138 10.49 2.67 -10.80
C LEU A 138 10.10 3.87 -9.94
N ARG A 139 8.92 4.41 -10.20
CA ARG A 139 8.21 5.36 -9.35
C ARG A 139 6.85 4.77 -8.99
N GLY A 140 6.58 4.61 -7.70
CA GLY A 140 5.35 4.00 -7.24
C GLY A 140 4.82 4.67 -5.99
N CYS A 141 3.53 4.56 -5.75
CA CYS A 141 2.89 5.11 -4.56
C CYS A 141 1.95 4.08 -3.91
N TYR A 142 1.86 4.14 -2.60
CA TYR A 142 0.90 3.39 -1.81
C TYR A 142 -0.11 4.34 -1.20
N LEU A 143 -1.39 4.16 -1.55
CA LEU A 143 -2.51 4.91 -1.00
C LEU A 143 -3.16 4.09 0.12
N PHE A 144 -3.45 4.74 1.24
CA PHE A 144 -4.15 4.13 2.37
C PHE A 144 -4.90 5.18 3.17
N ASP A 145 -5.97 4.74 3.83
CA ASP A 145 -6.72 5.54 4.79
C ASP A 145 -6.21 5.24 6.21
N LEU A 146 -6.12 6.29 7.04
CA LEU A 146 -5.62 6.25 8.41
C LEU A 146 -6.70 6.63 9.42
#